data_AF-A0A816HGI2-F1
#
_entry.id   AF-A0A816HGI2-F1
#
_cell.length_a   1.000
_cell.length_b   1.000
_cell.length_c   1.000
_cell.angle_alpha   90.00
_cell.angle_beta   90.00
_cell.angle_gamma   90.00
#
_symmetry.space_group_name_H-M   'P 1'
#
loop_
_entity.id
_entity.type
_entity.pdbx_description
1 polymer ?
#
loop_
_entity_poly.entity_id
_entity_poly.type
_entity_poly.pdbx_seq_one_letter_code
_entity_poly.pdbx_strand_id
1 'polypeptide(L)'
;MYMYRYEKRVKYYGHIENNDELIHAYGEALKQAQVGLETAFIVDGRAALNSTDDVKVVVTSPSKHNYHMKIINNRDGTWTVSYIPTEVGETYIDIFLGTELVYGSPFKVNIFDINQIHVSNIDGGVVGHLVKFFIDASKAGVGQLEIVVQDGLLP
;
A
#
# COMPACT_ATOMS: atom_id res chain seq x y z
N MET A 1 -29.47 -35.65 45.86
CA MET A 1 -28.41 -35.48 44.84
C MET A 1 -29.10 -35.26 43.50
N TYR A 2 -29.28 -33.99 43.10
CA TYR A 2 -29.95 -33.64 41.84
C TYR A 2 -28.90 -33.49 40.74
N MET A 3 -29.02 -34.25 39.66
CA MET A 3 -28.14 -34.14 38.49
C MET A 3 -28.79 -33.22 37.45
N TYR A 4 -28.20 -32.06 37.20
CA TYR A 4 -28.58 -31.22 36.07
C TYR A 4 -27.89 -31.74 34.81
N ARG A 5 -28.65 -32.32 33.89
CA ARG A 5 -28.16 -32.71 32.57
C ARG A 5 -28.25 -31.50 31.64
N TYR A 6 -27.12 -30.85 31.37
CA TYR A 6 -27.03 -29.82 30.35
C TYR A 6 -27.01 -30.48 28.96
N GLU A 7 -28.08 -30.33 28.19
CA GLU A 7 -28.07 -30.63 26.77
C GLU A 7 -27.61 -29.39 26.00
N LYS A 8 -26.37 -29.42 25.52
CA LYS A 8 -25.81 -28.38 24.66
C LYS A 8 -26.48 -28.49 23.28
N ARG A 9 -27.59 -27.79 23.05
CA ARG A 9 -28.12 -27.59 21.70
C ARG A 9 -27.20 -26.66 20.93
N VAL A 10 -26.32 -27.24 20.12
CA VAL A 10 -25.53 -26.49 19.13
C VAL A 10 -26.51 -26.01 18.06
N LYS A 11 -26.84 -24.71 18.08
CA LYS A 11 -27.44 -24.05 16.93
C LYS A 11 -26.33 -23.86 15.91
N TYR A 12 -26.34 -24.65 14.84
CA TYR A 12 -25.54 -24.35 13.66
C TYR A 12 -26.15 -23.11 12.99
N TYR A 13 -25.53 -21.96 13.22
CA TYR A 13 -25.68 -20.85 12.30
C TYR A 13 -24.83 -21.25 11.09
N GLY A 14 -25.48 -21.55 9.97
CA GLY A 14 -24.77 -21.79 8.71
C GLY A 14 -23.83 -20.62 8.49
N HIS A 15 -22.54 -20.92 8.39
CA HIS A 15 -21.58 -19.96 7.88
C HIS A 15 -21.97 -19.71 6.44
N ILE A 16 -22.57 -18.54 6.18
CA ILE A 16 -22.63 -18.02 4.82
C ILE A 16 -21.17 -17.79 4.47
N GLU A 17 -20.64 -18.55 3.51
CA GLU A 17 -19.31 -18.32 2.96
C GLU A 17 -19.26 -16.84 2.56
N ASN A 18 -18.50 -16.05 3.32
CA ASN A 18 -18.39 -14.64 3.07
C ASN A 18 -17.57 -14.50 1.78
N ASN A 19 -18.24 -14.14 0.69
CA ASN A 19 -17.65 -13.96 -0.63
C ASN A 19 -16.52 -12.90 -0.62
N ASP A 20 -16.47 -12.07 0.44
CA ASP A 20 -15.56 -10.96 0.68
C ASP A 20 -14.07 -11.32 0.80
N GLU A 21 -13.73 -12.57 1.12
CA GLU A 21 -12.33 -13.04 1.21
C GLU A 21 -11.81 -13.66 -0.09
N LEU A 22 -12.63 -13.76 -1.15
CA LEU A 22 -12.21 -14.39 -2.41
C LEU A 22 -11.41 -13.46 -3.34
N ILE A 23 -11.36 -12.16 -3.02
CA ILE A 23 -10.53 -11.20 -3.75
C ILE A 23 -9.46 -10.63 -2.83
N HIS A 24 -8.21 -10.72 -3.29
CA HIS A 24 -7.06 -10.21 -2.59
C HIS A 24 -6.31 -9.19 -3.44
N ALA A 25 -6.00 -8.03 -2.87
CA ALA A 25 -5.11 -7.06 -3.49
C ALA A 25 -3.76 -7.09 -2.78
N TYR A 26 -2.66 -7.17 -3.55
CA TYR A 26 -1.31 -7.18 -2.99
C TYR A 26 -0.30 -6.48 -3.90
N GLY A 27 0.78 -6.00 -3.28
CA GLY A 27 1.85 -5.25 -3.93
C GLY A 27 2.28 -4.07 -3.07
N GLU A 28 3.54 -3.65 -3.21
CA GLU A 28 4.07 -2.53 -2.43
C GLU A 28 3.36 -1.21 -2.72
N ALA A 29 2.81 -1.06 -3.94
CA ALA A 29 2.00 0.10 -4.34
C ALA A 29 0.72 0.28 -3.50
N LEU A 30 0.27 -0.73 -2.74
CA LEU A 30 -0.85 -0.61 -1.78
C LEU A 30 -0.42 -0.09 -0.40
N LYS A 31 0.89 0.16 -0.19
CA LYS A 31 1.45 0.65 1.07
C LYS A 31 2.23 1.95 0.88
N GLN A 32 3.06 2.00 -0.15
CA GLN A 32 3.92 3.15 -0.44
C GLN A 32 4.26 3.27 -1.93
N ALA A 33 4.48 4.49 -2.40
CA ALA A 33 4.96 4.75 -3.76
C ALA A 33 5.70 6.09 -3.87
N GLN A 34 6.55 6.22 -4.89
CA GLN A 34 7.33 7.42 -5.14
C GLN A 34 6.66 8.32 -6.19
N VAL A 35 6.62 9.63 -5.93
CA VAL A 35 6.16 10.63 -6.91
C VAL A 35 6.89 10.48 -8.24
N GLY A 36 6.12 10.49 -9.33
CA GLY A 36 6.64 10.47 -10.70
C GLY A 36 7.09 9.10 -11.22
N LEU A 37 7.10 8.06 -10.39
CA LEU A 37 7.41 6.69 -10.83
C LEU A 37 6.13 5.89 -11.05
N GLU A 38 6.04 5.18 -12.18
CA GLU A 38 4.96 4.23 -12.39
C GLU A 38 5.09 3.08 -11.39
N THR A 39 4.02 2.82 -10.67
CA THR A 39 3.92 1.74 -9.70
C THR A 39 2.70 0.88 -9.99
N ALA A 40 2.72 -0.36 -9.53
CA ALA A 40 1.64 -1.30 -9.78
C ALA A 40 1.37 -2.24 -8.61
N PHE A 41 0.12 -2.69 -8.52
CA PHE A 41 -0.30 -3.78 -7.64
C PHE A 41 -1.17 -4.77 -8.41
N ILE A 42 -1.39 -5.94 -7.81
CA ILE A 42 -2.21 -7.00 -8.37
C ILE A 42 -3.51 -7.09 -7.58
N VAL A 43 -4.61 -7.23 -8.32
CA VAL A 43 -5.89 -7.70 -7.80
C VAL A 43 -6.06 -9.14 -8.25
N ASP A 44 -6.20 -10.05 -7.31
CA ASP A 44 -6.39 -11.48 -7.55
C ASP A 44 -7.82 -11.85 -7.18
N GLY A 45 -8.64 -12.11 -8.21
CA GLY A 45 -10.02 -12.57 -8.05
C GLY A 45 -10.19 -14.03 -8.44
N ARG A 46 -9.11 -14.81 -8.52
CA ARG A 46 -9.16 -16.22 -8.94
C ARG A 46 -9.94 -17.11 -8.02
N ALA A 47 -10.18 -16.73 -6.76
CA ALA A 47 -11.05 -17.51 -5.88
C ALA A 47 -12.53 -17.13 -6.06
N ALA A 48 -12.83 -15.99 -6.68
CA ALA A 48 -14.16 -15.51 -7.00
C ALA A 48 -14.67 -16.01 -8.37
N LEU A 49 -14.31 -17.24 -8.79
CA LEU A 49 -14.50 -17.84 -10.14
C LEU A 49 -15.92 -17.79 -10.73
N ASN A 50 -16.91 -17.36 -9.96
CA ASN A 50 -18.30 -17.25 -10.36
C ASN A 50 -18.75 -15.81 -10.66
N SER A 51 -17.90 -14.79 -10.45
CA SER A 51 -18.25 -13.41 -10.81
C SER A 51 -17.86 -13.13 -12.27
N THR A 52 -18.83 -12.63 -13.03
CA THR A 52 -18.59 -11.98 -14.34
C THR A 52 -18.31 -10.49 -14.17
N ASP A 53 -18.09 -10.06 -12.93
CA ASP A 53 -18.06 -8.65 -12.57
C ASP A 53 -16.71 -8.03 -12.89
N ASP A 54 -16.75 -6.84 -13.49
CA ASP A 54 -15.56 -6.07 -13.77
C ASP A 54 -14.95 -5.52 -12.46
N VAL A 55 -13.62 -5.59 -12.38
CA VAL A 55 -12.86 -4.93 -11.31
C VAL A 55 -12.81 -3.43 -11.60
N LYS A 56 -13.29 -2.63 -10.66
CA LYS A 56 -13.16 -1.18 -10.69
C LYS A 56 -12.21 -0.72 -9.60
N VAL A 57 -11.29 0.16 -9.96
CA VAL A 57 -10.35 0.78 -9.02
C VAL A 57 -10.51 2.29 -9.07
N VAL A 58 -10.43 2.93 -7.90
CA VAL A 58 -10.35 4.38 -7.75
C VAL A 58 -9.14 4.70 -6.86
N VAL A 59 -8.23 5.53 -7.36
CA VAL A 59 -7.08 6.02 -6.59
C VAL A 59 -7.28 7.51 -6.34
N THR A 60 -7.40 7.89 -5.08
CA THR A 60 -7.68 9.27 -4.62
C THR A 60 -6.43 9.90 -4.02
N SER A 61 -5.94 10.98 -4.64
CA SER A 61 -4.76 11.75 -4.22
C SER A 61 -4.96 12.46 -2.86
N PRO A 62 -3.89 12.96 -2.24
CA PRO A 62 -3.98 13.77 -1.01
C PRO A 62 -4.89 15.00 -1.20
N SER A 63 -4.78 15.69 -2.35
CA SER A 63 -5.64 16.80 -2.77
C SER A 63 -7.06 16.41 -3.19
N LYS A 64 -7.46 15.13 -3.03
CA LYS A 64 -8.80 14.59 -3.34
C LYS A 64 -9.14 14.56 -4.83
N HIS A 65 -8.13 14.53 -5.71
CA HIS A 65 -8.30 14.28 -7.13
C HIS A 65 -8.08 12.80 -7.45
N ASN A 66 -8.75 12.29 -8.48
CA ASN A 66 -8.52 10.91 -8.91
C ASN A 66 -7.29 10.83 -9.81
N TYR A 67 -6.41 9.86 -9.55
CA TYR A 67 -5.33 9.54 -10.48
C TYR A 67 -5.87 8.82 -11.71
N HIS A 68 -5.22 9.07 -12.85
CA HIS A 68 -5.39 8.22 -14.01
C HIS A 68 -4.70 6.87 -13.75
N MET A 69 -5.42 5.79 -13.99
CA MET A 69 -4.94 4.42 -13.78
C MET A 69 -5.00 3.65 -15.08
N LYS A 70 -4.15 2.64 -15.19
CA LYS A 70 -4.22 1.62 -16.23
C LYS A 70 -4.55 0.29 -15.57
N ILE A 71 -5.57 -0.40 -16.08
CA ILE A 71 -5.97 -1.72 -15.60
C ILE A 71 -5.78 -2.70 -16.75
N ILE A 72 -5.00 -3.75 -16.51
CA ILE A 72 -4.72 -4.83 -17.48
C ILE A 72 -5.30 -6.12 -16.91
N ASN A 73 -6.21 -6.76 -17.64
CA ASN A 73 -6.66 -8.12 -17.33
C ASN A 73 -5.62 -9.13 -17.85
N ASN A 74 -5.02 -9.90 -16.94
CA ASN A 74 -3.95 -10.85 -17.26
C ASN A 74 -4.49 -12.17 -17.86
N ARG A 75 -5.82 -12.33 -17.95
CA ARG A 75 -6.54 -13.50 -18.51
C ARG A 75 -6.35 -14.80 -17.73
N ASP A 76 -5.90 -14.70 -16.49
CA ASP A 76 -5.77 -15.81 -15.55
C ASP A 76 -6.62 -15.61 -14.28
N GLY A 77 -7.52 -14.60 -14.27
CA GLY A 77 -8.30 -14.18 -13.11
C GLY A 77 -7.62 -13.14 -12.23
N THR A 78 -6.50 -12.56 -12.70
CA THR A 78 -5.83 -11.44 -12.04
C THR A 78 -5.83 -10.18 -12.91
N TRP A 79 -5.74 -9.02 -12.25
CA TRP A 79 -5.61 -7.72 -12.89
C TRP A 79 -4.38 -7.00 -12.38
N THR A 80 -3.59 -6.46 -13.31
CA THR A 80 -2.49 -5.55 -13.00
C THR A 80 -2.99 -4.12 -13.08
N VAL A 81 -2.89 -3.38 -11.97
CA VAL A 81 -3.31 -1.98 -11.89
C VAL A 81 -2.06 -1.12 -11.72
N SER A 82 -1.82 -0.19 -12.64
CA SER A 82 -0.73 0.79 -12.53
C SER A 82 -1.22 2.24 -12.46
N TYR A 83 -0.47 3.06 -11.74
CA TYR A 83 -0.69 4.50 -11.63
C TYR A 83 0.64 5.24 -11.40
N ILE A 84 0.66 6.54 -11.67
CA ILE A 84 1.81 7.41 -11.42
C ILE A 84 1.36 8.46 -10.39
N PRO A 85 1.81 8.39 -9.13
CA PRO A 85 1.46 9.38 -8.13
C PRO A 85 2.16 10.70 -8.41
N THR A 86 1.48 11.81 -8.13
CA THR A 86 1.95 13.17 -8.46
C THR A 86 2.09 14.08 -7.25
N GLU A 87 1.72 13.61 -6.05
CA GLU A 87 1.64 14.43 -4.84
C GLU A 87 2.04 13.62 -3.62
N VAL A 88 2.95 14.15 -2.82
CA VAL A 88 3.37 13.57 -1.53
C VAL A 88 2.20 13.59 -0.54
N GLY A 89 2.00 12.51 0.20
CA GLY A 89 0.99 12.42 1.26
C GLY A 89 0.19 11.12 1.24
N GLU A 90 -0.88 11.10 2.03
CA GLU A 90 -1.77 9.94 2.13
C GLU A 90 -2.71 9.86 0.93
N THR A 91 -2.61 8.77 0.18
CA THR A 91 -3.46 8.41 -0.95
C THR A 91 -4.32 7.22 -0.56
N TYR A 92 -5.55 7.15 -1.07
CA TYR A 92 -6.47 6.04 -0.80
C TYR A 92 -6.81 5.29 -2.08
N ILE A 93 -6.80 3.96 -2.02
CA ILE A 93 -7.16 3.09 -3.15
C ILE A 93 -8.39 2.29 -2.77
N ASP A 94 -9.49 2.56 -3.46
CA ASP A 94 -10.72 1.79 -3.37
C ASP A 94 -10.75 0.76 -4.51
N ILE A 95 -10.96 -0.51 -4.16
CA ILE A 95 -11.10 -1.59 -5.12
C ILE A 95 -12.49 -2.19 -4.96
N PHE A 96 -13.22 -2.27 -6.07
CA PHE A 96 -14.58 -2.77 -6.13
C PHE A 96 -14.66 -3.99 -7.04
N LEU A 97 -15.49 -4.93 -6.63
CA LEU A 97 -16.03 -5.98 -7.48
C LEU A 97 -17.51 -5.71 -7.68
N GLY A 98 -17.93 -5.42 -8.92
CA GLY A 98 -19.28 -4.96 -9.17
C GLY A 98 -19.58 -3.65 -8.41
N THR A 99 -20.41 -3.74 -7.36
CA THR A 99 -20.79 -2.60 -6.51
C THR A 99 -20.23 -2.64 -5.10
N GLU A 100 -19.55 -3.72 -4.70
CA GLU A 100 -19.07 -3.92 -3.33
C GLU A 100 -17.56 -3.71 -3.21
N LEU A 101 -17.11 -3.19 -2.06
CA LEU A 101 -15.70 -3.00 -1.76
C LEU A 101 -15.07 -4.35 -1.41
N VAL A 102 -13.90 -4.63 -1.97
CA VAL A 102 -13.13 -5.81 -1.59
C VAL A 102 -12.56 -5.64 -0.18
N TYR A 103 -12.32 -6.76 0.51
CA TYR A 103 -11.74 -6.74 1.85
C TYR A 103 -10.41 -5.94 1.88
N GLY A 104 -10.27 -5.09 2.90
CA GLY A 104 -9.12 -4.20 3.07
C GLY A 104 -9.22 -2.86 2.34
N SER A 105 -10.19 -2.69 1.43
CA SER A 105 -10.46 -1.35 0.86
C SER A 105 -11.18 -0.44 1.86
N PRO A 106 -10.90 0.87 1.87
CA PRO A 106 -9.82 1.52 1.11
C PRO A 106 -8.43 1.20 1.68
N PHE A 107 -7.46 1.01 0.79
CA PHE A 107 -6.04 0.87 1.14
C PHE A 107 -5.42 2.26 1.31
N LYS A 108 -4.77 2.49 2.45
CA LYS A 108 -3.99 3.72 2.69
C LYS A 108 -2.57 3.55 2.16
N VAL A 109 -2.18 4.39 1.22
CA VAL A 109 -0.84 4.41 0.59
C VAL A 109 -0.12 5.69 0.96
N ASN A 110 1.12 5.58 1.44
CA ASN A 110 1.99 6.73 1.71
C ASN A 110 2.80 7.07 0.46
N ILE A 111 2.54 8.23 -0.14
CA ILE A 111 3.32 8.73 -1.27
C ILE A 111 4.49 9.57 -0.75
N PHE A 112 5.71 9.26 -1.19
CA PHE A 112 6.94 9.97 -0.84
C PHE A 112 7.67 10.53 -2.07
N ASP A 113 8.58 11.47 -1.87
CA ASP A 113 9.45 12.02 -2.91
C ASP A 113 10.89 12.16 -2.39
N ILE A 114 11.79 11.32 -2.90
CA ILE A 114 13.20 11.33 -2.52
C ILE A 114 13.92 12.60 -2.97
N ASN A 115 13.42 13.28 -4.01
CA ASN A 115 14.03 14.50 -4.51
C ASN A 115 13.82 15.68 -3.55
N GLN A 116 12.88 15.54 -2.60
CA GLN A 116 12.59 16.51 -1.55
C GLN A 116 13.43 16.29 -0.29
N ILE A 117 14.40 15.37 -0.31
CA ILE A 117 15.40 15.18 0.75
C ILE A 117 16.65 15.99 0.38
N HIS A 118 17.08 16.87 1.27
CA HIS A 118 18.24 17.73 1.02
C HIS A 118 19.25 17.57 2.15
N VAL A 119 20.51 17.32 1.78
CA VAL A 119 21.64 17.25 2.72
C VAL A 119 22.53 18.48 2.48
N SER A 120 22.92 19.16 3.55
CA SER A 120 23.73 20.38 3.48
C SER A 120 24.83 20.38 4.53
N ASN A 121 25.83 21.25 4.34
CA ASN A 121 27.03 21.34 5.18
C ASN A 121 27.83 20.02 5.16
N ILE A 122 28.21 19.61 3.94
CA ILE A 122 28.99 18.39 3.66
C ILE A 122 30.39 18.73 3.15
N ASP A 123 30.92 19.89 3.56
CA ASP A 123 32.12 20.53 3.00
C ASP A 123 33.44 19.88 3.46
N GLY A 124 33.38 18.63 3.95
CA GLY A 124 34.50 17.91 4.54
C GLY A 124 34.77 18.29 6.00
N GLY A 125 35.73 17.60 6.60
CA GLY A 125 36.07 17.75 8.02
C GLY A 125 37.58 17.76 8.25
N VAL A 126 37.98 18.39 9.36
CA VAL A 126 39.35 18.30 9.85
C VAL A 126 39.41 17.22 10.93
N VAL A 127 40.44 16.38 10.89
CA VAL A 127 40.66 15.35 11.91
C VAL A 127 40.65 15.98 13.31
N GLY A 128 39.94 15.34 14.24
CA GLY A 128 39.79 15.82 15.61
C GLY A 128 38.81 16.99 15.78
N HIS A 129 38.17 17.46 14.71
CA HIS A 129 37.16 18.53 14.78
C HIS A 129 35.76 17.97 14.52
N LEU A 130 34.78 18.46 15.27
CA LEU A 130 33.38 18.11 15.08
C LEU A 130 32.90 18.64 13.72
N VAL A 131 32.30 17.74 12.93
CA VAL A 131 31.58 18.09 11.71
C VAL A 131 30.09 17.97 11.96
N LYS A 132 29.30 18.93 11.44
CA LYS A 132 27.85 18.91 11.50
C LYS A 132 27.31 19.07 10.09
N PHE A 133 26.41 18.17 9.71
CA PHE A 133 25.60 18.30 8.51
C PHE A 133 24.13 18.41 8.90
N PHE A 134 23.31 18.89 7.97
CA PHE A 134 21.87 19.02 8.16
C PHE A 134 21.14 18.21 7.10
N ILE A 135 20.07 17.53 7.52
CA ILE A 135 19.14 16.84 6.63
C ILE A 135 17.78 17.50 6.77
N ASP A 136 17.24 17.99 5.65
CA ASP A 136 15.85 18.43 5.52
C ASP A 136 15.09 17.40 4.68
N ALA A 137 14.16 16.68 5.32
CA ALA A 137 13.24 15.75 4.68
C ALA A 137 11.78 16.16 4.92
N SER A 138 11.54 17.41 5.35
CA SER A 138 10.22 17.88 5.77
C SER A 138 9.15 17.80 4.69
N LYS A 139 9.56 17.76 3.41
CA LYS A 139 8.67 17.68 2.23
C LYS A 139 8.73 16.33 1.52
N ALA A 140 9.49 15.36 2.03
CA ALA A 140 9.70 14.07 1.37
C ALA A 140 8.56 13.07 1.60
N GLY A 141 7.68 13.34 2.57
CA GLY A 141 6.63 12.40 2.97
C GLY A 141 7.09 11.44 4.05
N VAL A 142 6.23 10.48 4.39
CA VAL A 142 6.52 9.48 5.41
C VAL A 142 7.50 8.45 4.85
N GLY A 143 8.59 8.21 5.57
CA GLY A 143 9.59 7.22 5.20
C GLY A 143 10.60 7.00 6.33
N GLN A 144 11.41 5.96 6.18
CA GLN A 144 12.53 5.70 7.07
C GLN A 144 13.79 6.37 6.54
N LEU A 145 14.45 7.16 7.39
CA LEU A 145 15.76 7.72 7.09
C LEU A 145 16.84 6.88 7.80
N GLU A 146 17.81 6.39 7.03
CA GLU A 146 18.98 5.69 7.54
C GLU A 146 20.24 6.49 7.19
N ILE A 147 21.14 6.64 8.16
CA ILE A 147 22.39 7.38 8.01
C ILE A 147 23.54 6.44 8.34
N VAL A 148 24.46 6.28 7.40
CA VAL A 148 25.67 5.48 7.58
C VAL A 148 26.88 6.37 7.32
N VAL A 149 27.82 6.39 8.27
CA VAL A 149 29.12 7.06 8.14
C VAL A 149 30.18 5.97 8.07
N GLN A 150 30.96 5.96 6.99
CA GLN A 150 32.00 4.97 6.74
C GLN A 150 33.34 5.65 6.48
N ASP A 151 34.44 5.00 6.90
CA ASP A 151 35.81 5.52 6.84
C ASP A 151 36.45 5.42 5.43
N GLY A 152 35.64 5.19 4.39
CA GLY A 152 36.07 5.22 2.99
C GLY A 152 36.82 3.99 2.47
N LEU A 153 36.98 2.93 3.27
CA LEU A 153 37.47 1.63 2.76
C LEU A 153 36.33 0.91 2.03
N LEU A 154 36.14 1.23 0.74
CA LEU A 154 35.47 0.32 -0.18
C LEU A 154 36.37 -0.91 -0.40
N PRO A 155 35.83 -2.13 -0.46
CA PRO A 155 36.61 -3.33 -0.77
C PRO A 155 37.26 -3.29 -2.16
#